data_AF-A0ABD6EN61-F1
#
_entry.id   AF-A0ABD6EN61-F1
#
_cell.length_a   1.000
_cell.length_b   1.000
_cell.length_c   1.000
_cell.angle_alpha   90.00
_cell.angle_beta   90.00
_cell.angle_gamma   90.00
#
_symmetry.space_group_name_H-M   'P 1'
#
loop_
_entity.id
_entity.type
_entity.pdbx_description
1 polymer ?
#
loop_
_entity_poly.entity_id
_entity_poly.type
_entity_poly.pdbx_seq_one_letter_code
_entity_poly.pdbx_strand_id
1 'polypeptide(L)'
;MIHVAVPDTQSLVEEDDSRSFTAFNLHVNGAYHASIRYSHLLRLHEKLKEQFGTRLRTADFPSKKLWKNLDEKTLNERRIGLARYFQSVVQLPRVGRHFITEHAFLMFQVESFRPTSRNVTIDVYLPDGSKETVRCNVEHPTGIVLKRFANKIGLDVENIEKFGLFVAHSRQTSQNETTVTSVRRPADYDDMLCVRLLRDFESPYISLQLLNQKSAALGIFHRIVVRKLAWDPKVEGAMLTDPGALTLLFAQAVSDFHLGHFKALDSSTSDQLLQLEESKNYLLYLRLCHQQPTYGYEILDPCISDYPRPNTECGLKIGRRSVVIEYSDETLNNTRVSAVFRATRIRLWRIAQKKEGSSEFLFQFEYLMSKDHFEWITLMTSQAVLLSLLLQSVGSEILEEHREVEANGDTYDSTGLSQMETGWEISRKPTNPSIRSCTSAISDVNGHSDGSINSSNTASERDDQERENNLKENKNTREEKHSPQLSLRSQVEGHDPSCDAFTIISNVLPSANEAFNITDDDL
;
A
#
# COMPACT_ATOMS: atom_id res chain seq x y z
N MET A 1 -2.60 5.08 3.62
CA MET A 1 -4.03 4.75 3.81
C MET A 1 -4.16 3.23 3.89
N ILE A 2 -4.97 2.69 4.80
CA ILE A 2 -5.25 1.25 4.92
C ILE A 2 -6.64 0.98 4.36
N HIS A 3 -6.79 -0.06 3.54
CA HIS A 3 -8.08 -0.49 3.01
C HIS A 3 -8.50 -1.82 3.64
N VAL A 4 -9.67 -1.88 4.25
CA VAL A 4 -10.20 -3.09 4.91
C VAL A 4 -11.45 -3.57 4.17
N ALA A 5 -11.45 -4.83 3.77
CA ALA A 5 -12.59 -5.52 3.21
C ALA A 5 -12.88 -6.79 4.01
N VAL A 6 -14.13 -7.23 3.94
CA VAL A 6 -14.55 -8.53 4.48
C VAL A 6 -15.31 -9.25 3.37
N PRO A 7 -14.65 -9.84 2.36
CA PRO A 7 -15.31 -10.35 1.16
C PRO A 7 -16.30 -11.48 1.45
N ASP A 8 -15.95 -12.38 2.37
CA ASP A 8 -16.71 -13.59 2.65
C ASP A 8 -16.55 -14.05 4.11
N THR A 9 -17.13 -15.21 4.41
CA THR A 9 -17.13 -15.86 5.71
C THR A 9 -16.86 -17.35 5.53
N GLN A 10 -16.31 -18.00 6.55
CA GLN A 10 -16.12 -19.45 6.56
C GLN A 10 -16.50 -20.06 7.90
N SER A 11 -16.82 -21.35 7.90
CA SER A 11 -17.07 -22.12 9.12
C SER A 11 -15.77 -22.77 9.58
N LEU A 12 -15.34 -22.46 10.79
CA LEU A 12 -14.15 -23.02 11.44
C LEU A 12 -14.56 -23.80 12.69
N VAL A 13 -13.65 -24.62 13.23
CA VAL A 13 -13.87 -25.39 14.46
C VAL A 13 -12.90 -24.93 15.56
N GLU A 14 -13.34 -25.00 16.82
CA GLU A 14 -12.51 -24.72 18.00
C GLU A 14 -11.39 -25.78 18.16
N GLU A 15 -10.37 -25.48 18.99
CA GLU A 15 -9.14 -26.30 19.07
C GLU A 15 -9.37 -27.72 19.58
N ASP A 16 -10.39 -27.85 20.40
CA ASP A 16 -10.82 -29.10 21.01
C ASP A 16 -11.82 -29.86 20.12
N ASP A 17 -12.01 -29.41 18.88
CA ASP A 17 -12.96 -29.93 17.91
C ASP A 17 -14.42 -29.93 18.43
N SER A 18 -14.70 -29.15 19.48
CA SER A 18 -15.97 -29.23 20.22
C SER A 18 -17.11 -28.46 19.56
N ARG A 19 -16.77 -27.37 18.85
CA ARG A 19 -17.78 -26.44 18.32
C ARG A 19 -17.33 -25.75 17.04
N SER A 20 -18.24 -25.70 16.07
CA SER A 20 -18.06 -24.87 14.89
C SER A 20 -18.55 -23.44 15.13
N PHE A 21 -17.89 -22.48 14.47
CA PHE A 21 -18.26 -21.07 14.50
C PHE A 21 -18.02 -20.42 13.13
N THR A 22 -18.75 -19.33 12.86
CA THR A 22 -18.53 -18.53 11.66
C THR A 22 -17.42 -17.50 11.88
N ALA A 23 -16.40 -17.56 11.04
CA ALA A 23 -15.33 -16.58 10.93
C ALA A 23 -15.57 -15.61 9.77
N PHE A 24 -15.09 -14.39 9.93
CA PHE A 24 -15.11 -13.34 8.92
C PHE A 24 -13.71 -13.21 8.35
N ASN A 25 -13.58 -13.29 7.02
CA ASN A 25 -12.28 -13.21 6.38
C ASN A 25 -11.94 -11.74 6.14
N LEU A 26 -11.01 -11.20 6.92
CA LEU A 26 -10.53 -9.84 6.79
C LEU A 26 -9.46 -9.79 5.69
N HIS A 27 -9.64 -8.89 4.75
CA HIS A 27 -8.63 -8.54 3.75
C HIS A 27 -8.15 -7.11 4.01
N VAL A 28 -6.85 -6.94 4.09
CA VAL A 28 -6.20 -5.63 4.26
C VAL A 28 -5.36 -5.33 3.04
N ASN A 29 -5.57 -4.16 2.44
CA ASN A 29 -4.87 -3.69 1.24
C ASN A 29 -4.97 -4.70 0.06
N GLY A 30 -6.10 -5.39 -0.05
CA GLY A 30 -6.37 -6.40 -1.08
C GLY A 30 -5.83 -7.80 -0.76
N ALA A 31 -4.92 -7.93 0.21
CA ALA A 31 -4.39 -9.22 0.64
C ALA A 31 -5.26 -9.83 1.76
N TYR A 32 -5.38 -11.16 1.76
CA TYR A 32 -5.96 -11.87 2.90
C TYR A 32 -5.11 -11.62 4.16
N HIS A 33 -5.76 -11.18 5.24
CA HIS A 33 -5.09 -10.85 6.50
C HIS A 33 -5.33 -11.93 7.55
N ALA A 34 -6.61 -12.23 7.84
CA ALA A 34 -6.98 -13.18 8.89
C ALA A 34 -8.45 -13.62 8.80
N SER A 35 -8.77 -14.77 9.39
CA SER A 35 -10.15 -15.26 9.57
C SER A 35 -10.54 -15.18 11.04
N ILE A 36 -11.47 -14.29 11.37
CA ILE A 36 -11.71 -13.87 12.76
C ILE A 36 -13.17 -14.06 13.17
N ARG A 37 -13.38 -14.66 14.35
CA ARG A 37 -14.71 -14.78 14.93
C ARG A 37 -15.23 -13.41 15.36
N TYR A 38 -16.53 -13.18 15.17
CA TYR A 38 -17.18 -11.90 15.50
C TYR A 38 -16.88 -11.40 16.92
N SER A 39 -16.78 -12.28 17.91
CA SER A 39 -16.50 -11.89 19.30
C SER A 39 -15.13 -11.22 19.48
N HIS A 40 -14.11 -11.56 18.67
CA HIS A 40 -12.80 -10.90 18.74
C HIS A 40 -12.89 -9.48 18.17
N LEU A 41 -13.63 -9.31 17.06
CA LEU A 41 -13.91 -8.01 16.46
C LEU A 41 -14.70 -7.10 17.42
N LEU A 42 -15.67 -7.66 18.15
CA LEU A 42 -16.45 -6.94 19.16
C LEU A 42 -15.56 -6.49 20.33
N ARG A 43 -14.67 -7.37 20.83
CA ARG A 43 -13.73 -7.02 21.90
C ARG A 43 -12.81 -5.87 21.50
N LEU A 44 -12.33 -5.86 20.26
CA LEU A 44 -11.57 -4.73 19.73
C LEU A 44 -12.41 -3.46 19.72
N HIS A 45 -13.66 -3.49 19.24
CA HIS A 45 -14.56 -2.34 19.30
C HIS A 45 -14.75 -1.81 20.72
N GLU A 46 -14.97 -2.68 21.70
CA GLU A 46 -15.13 -2.31 23.11
C GLU A 46 -13.88 -1.61 23.66
N LYS A 47 -12.68 -2.15 23.39
CA LYS A 47 -11.41 -1.51 23.76
C LYS A 47 -11.20 -0.14 23.09
N LEU A 48 -11.54 -0.02 21.80
CA LEU A 48 -11.44 1.26 21.10
C LEU A 48 -12.43 2.28 21.69
N LYS A 49 -13.64 1.84 22.05
CA LYS A 49 -14.65 2.70 22.67
C LYS A 49 -14.22 3.15 24.06
N GLU A 50 -13.60 2.27 24.83
CA GLU A 50 -13.01 2.60 26.14
C GLU A 50 -11.89 3.64 26.00
N GLN A 51 -10.94 3.43 25.10
CA GLN A 51 -9.79 4.32 24.92
C GLN A 51 -10.15 5.68 24.30
N PHE A 52 -11.02 5.70 23.31
CA PHE A 52 -11.28 6.91 22.51
C PHE A 52 -12.63 7.58 22.82
N GLY A 53 -13.56 6.88 23.48
CA GLY A 53 -14.87 7.42 23.86
C GLY A 53 -15.58 8.10 22.70
N THR A 54 -15.98 9.35 22.92
CA THR A 54 -16.68 10.20 21.93
C THR A 54 -15.80 10.63 20.75
N ARG A 55 -14.48 10.39 20.80
CA ARG A 55 -13.55 10.65 19.69
C ARG A 55 -13.55 9.52 18.66
N LEU A 56 -14.10 8.34 19.00
CA LEU A 56 -14.29 7.24 18.07
C LEU A 56 -15.48 7.53 17.14
N ARG A 57 -15.30 8.48 16.22
CA ARG A 57 -16.31 8.90 15.24
C ARG A 57 -16.29 7.96 14.03
N THR A 58 -16.72 6.72 14.24
CA THR A 58 -16.73 5.65 13.24
C THR A 58 -18.16 5.34 12.78
N ALA A 59 -18.32 4.50 11.77
CA ALA A 59 -19.59 3.84 11.52
C ALA A 59 -20.00 2.99 12.73
N ASP A 60 -21.27 2.62 12.83
CA ASP A 60 -21.76 1.78 13.93
C ASP A 60 -21.19 0.36 13.85
N PHE A 61 -20.81 -0.19 15.00
CA PHE A 61 -20.42 -1.59 15.08
C PHE A 61 -21.68 -2.47 14.94
N PRO A 62 -21.70 -3.44 14.00
CA PRO A 62 -22.89 -4.25 13.76
C PRO A 62 -23.19 -5.13 14.97
N SER A 63 -24.35 -4.95 15.62
CA SER A 63 -24.70 -5.61 16.87
C SER A 63 -25.09 -7.09 16.73
N LYS A 64 -25.11 -7.82 17.86
CA LYS A 64 -25.73 -9.14 17.96
C LYS A 64 -27.25 -8.97 18.00
N LYS A 65 -27.97 -9.49 17.01
CA LYS A 65 -29.44 -9.59 17.06
C LYS A 65 -29.80 -10.76 17.99
N LEU A 66 -30.13 -10.46 19.25
CA LEU A 66 -30.32 -11.45 20.34
C LEU A 66 -31.48 -12.46 20.11
N TRP A 67 -32.34 -12.22 19.12
CA TRP A 67 -33.59 -12.98 18.91
C TRP A 67 -33.78 -13.53 17.49
N LYS A 68 -32.73 -13.50 16.65
CA LYS A 68 -32.79 -14.06 15.28
C LYS A 68 -31.71 -15.12 15.13
N ASN A 69 -32.10 -16.30 14.64
CA ASN A 69 -31.14 -17.26 14.09
C ASN A 69 -30.29 -16.55 13.05
N LEU A 70 -28.99 -16.84 13.02
CA LEU A 70 -28.05 -16.23 12.08
C LEU A 70 -28.31 -16.81 10.69
N ASP A 71 -29.35 -16.31 10.02
CA ASP A 71 -29.61 -16.61 8.63
C ASP A 71 -28.55 -15.97 7.73
N GLU A 72 -28.45 -16.46 6.49
CA GLU A 72 -27.45 -15.99 5.52
C GLU A 72 -27.56 -14.48 5.27
N LYS A 73 -28.79 -13.96 5.26
CA LYS A 73 -29.06 -12.52 5.13
C LYS A 73 -28.45 -11.72 6.29
N THR A 74 -28.72 -12.10 7.54
CA THR A 74 -28.17 -11.42 8.72
C THR A 74 -26.66 -11.56 8.79
N LEU A 75 -26.11 -12.69 8.34
CA LEU A 75 -24.66 -12.89 8.25
C LEU A 75 -24.03 -11.93 7.24
N ASN A 76 -24.61 -11.80 6.04
CA ASN A 76 -24.14 -10.89 5.02
C ASN A 76 -24.28 -9.41 5.43
N GLU A 77 -25.40 -9.03 6.06
CA GLU A 77 -25.58 -7.69 6.65
C GLU A 77 -24.46 -7.37 7.66
N ARG A 78 -24.13 -8.33 8.53
CA ARG A 78 -23.05 -8.18 9.51
C ARG A 78 -21.69 -8.06 8.83
N ARG A 79 -21.41 -8.87 7.82
CA ARG A 79 -20.17 -8.82 7.03
C ARG A 79 -19.95 -7.42 6.43
N ILE A 80 -20.97 -6.87 5.77
CA ILE A 80 -20.94 -5.52 5.19
C ILE A 80 -20.76 -4.45 6.29
N GLY A 81 -21.47 -4.60 7.41
CA GLY A 81 -21.35 -3.70 8.56
C GLY A 81 -19.93 -3.68 9.16
N LEU A 82 -19.30 -4.85 9.30
CA LEU A 82 -17.93 -4.98 9.82
C LEU A 82 -16.92 -4.32 8.86
N ALA A 83 -17.06 -4.56 7.55
CA ALA A 83 -16.20 -3.92 6.56
C ALA A 83 -16.27 -2.38 6.64
N ARG A 84 -17.49 -1.82 6.70
CA ARG A 84 -17.71 -0.37 6.85
C ARG A 84 -17.15 0.17 8.18
N TYR A 85 -17.40 -0.54 9.28
CA TYR A 85 -16.88 -0.19 10.59
C TYR A 85 -15.36 -0.08 10.58
N PHE A 86 -14.65 -1.17 10.23
CA PHE A 86 -13.20 -1.20 10.28
C PHE A 86 -12.55 -0.28 9.24
N GLN A 87 -13.17 -0.10 8.06
CA GLN A 87 -12.70 0.89 7.10
C GLN A 87 -12.74 2.31 7.69
N SER A 88 -13.78 2.67 8.46
CA SER A 88 -13.86 3.96 9.14
C SER A 88 -12.88 4.10 10.30
N VAL A 89 -12.59 3.01 11.03
CA VAL A 89 -11.58 2.98 12.10
C VAL A 89 -10.20 3.31 11.54
N VAL A 90 -9.78 2.62 10.47
CA VAL A 90 -8.43 2.80 9.90
C VAL A 90 -8.26 4.14 9.14
N GLN A 91 -9.37 4.79 8.78
CA GLN A 91 -9.36 6.13 8.19
C GLN A 91 -9.12 7.24 9.22
N LEU A 92 -9.32 6.97 10.51
CA LEU A 92 -8.98 7.90 11.58
C LEU A 92 -7.50 7.73 11.95
N PRO A 93 -6.58 8.65 11.59
CA PRO A 93 -5.14 8.41 11.72
C PRO A 93 -4.70 8.11 13.17
N ARG A 94 -5.33 8.79 14.15
CA ARG A 94 -5.05 8.61 15.58
C ARG A 94 -5.53 7.28 16.14
N VAL A 95 -6.50 6.62 15.49
CA VAL A 95 -7.05 5.33 15.93
C VAL A 95 -6.41 4.20 15.15
N GLY A 96 -6.34 4.33 13.82
CA GLY A 96 -5.78 3.33 12.92
C GLY A 96 -4.30 3.03 13.16
N ARG A 97 -3.51 4.03 13.60
CA ARG A 97 -2.08 3.88 13.95
C ARG A 97 -1.83 3.76 15.45
N HIS A 98 -2.89 3.62 16.24
CA HIS A 98 -2.73 3.42 17.68
C HIS A 98 -2.35 1.97 17.95
N PHE A 99 -1.49 1.77 18.95
CA PHE A 99 -1.03 0.45 19.39
C PHE A 99 -2.17 -0.57 19.53
N ILE A 100 -3.28 -0.21 20.19
CA ILE A 100 -4.48 -1.08 20.33
C ILE A 100 -4.97 -1.63 18.98
N THR A 101 -5.04 -0.80 17.94
CA THR A 101 -5.53 -1.22 16.63
C THR A 101 -4.48 -2.07 15.92
N GLU A 102 -3.23 -1.62 15.87
CA GLU A 102 -2.16 -2.32 15.17
C GLU A 102 -1.87 -3.68 15.82
N HIS A 103 -1.75 -3.72 17.14
CA HIS A 103 -1.57 -4.95 17.90
C HIS A 103 -2.74 -5.92 17.71
N ALA A 104 -4.00 -5.45 17.75
CA ALA A 104 -5.13 -6.34 17.54
C ALA A 104 -5.14 -6.95 16.13
N PHE A 105 -4.84 -6.17 15.09
CA PHE A 105 -4.73 -6.70 13.72
C PHE A 105 -3.56 -7.67 13.57
N LEU A 106 -2.43 -7.40 14.21
CA LEU A 106 -1.30 -8.33 14.25
C LEU A 106 -1.70 -9.66 14.91
N MET A 107 -2.36 -9.60 16.07
CA MET A 107 -2.82 -10.79 16.78
C MET A 107 -3.90 -11.55 15.99
N PHE A 108 -4.78 -10.86 15.26
CA PHE A 108 -5.70 -11.52 14.33
C PHE A 108 -4.94 -12.37 13.31
N GLN A 109 -3.84 -11.86 12.76
CA GLN A 109 -3.02 -12.60 11.81
C GLN A 109 -2.37 -13.83 12.45
N VAL A 110 -1.80 -13.67 13.66
CA VAL A 110 -1.17 -14.77 14.41
C VAL A 110 -2.17 -15.87 14.77
N GLU A 111 -3.29 -15.50 15.38
CA GLU A 111 -4.36 -16.42 15.79
C GLU A 111 -4.95 -17.16 14.59
N SER A 112 -5.13 -16.48 13.45
CA SER A 112 -5.66 -17.10 12.24
C SER A 112 -4.66 -18.01 11.55
N PHE A 113 -3.36 -17.71 11.63
CA PHE A 113 -2.31 -18.50 10.97
C PHE A 113 -1.93 -19.76 11.74
N ARG A 114 -2.02 -19.71 13.08
CA ARG A 114 -1.70 -20.82 14.00
C ARG A 114 -0.30 -21.39 13.76
N PRO A 115 0.75 -20.56 13.98
CA PRO A 115 2.12 -20.99 13.73
C PRO A 115 2.50 -22.15 14.66
N THR A 116 3.17 -23.17 14.12
CA THR A 116 3.67 -24.32 14.89
C THR A 116 4.86 -23.97 15.79
N SER A 117 5.56 -22.87 15.49
CA SER A 117 6.62 -22.30 16.32
C SER A 117 6.45 -20.79 16.42
N ARG A 118 6.59 -20.25 17.62
CA ARG A 118 6.65 -18.79 17.83
C ARG A 118 7.98 -18.20 17.37
N ASN A 119 9.08 -18.91 17.53
CA ASN A 119 10.41 -18.45 17.13
C ASN A 119 10.71 -18.83 15.69
N VAL A 120 11.03 -17.85 14.86
CA VAL A 120 11.25 -18.00 13.42
C VAL A 120 12.45 -17.19 12.93
N THR A 121 12.86 -17.44 11.70
CA THR A 121 13.86 -16.66 10.99
C THR A 121 13.26 -16.10 9.70
N ILE A 122 13.59 -14.86 9.38
CA ILE A 122 13.18 -14.20 8.14
C ILE A 122 14.44 -13.70 7.45
N ASP A 123 14.57 -13.98 6.16
CA ASP A 123 15.59 -13.35 5.32
C ASP A 123 15.09 -11.99 4.84
N VAL A 124 15.82 -10.93 5.18
CA VAL A 124 15.60 -9.59 4.66
C VAL A 124 16.66 -9.32 3.59
N TYR A 125 16.20 -9.19 2.35
CA TYR A 125 17.04 -8.98 1.19
C TYR A 125 17.36 -7.50 1.02
N LEU A 126 18.61 -7.20 0.67
CA LEU A 126 19.02 -5.91 0.16
C LEU A 126 18.71 -5.84 -1.35
N PRO A 127 18.59 -4.64 -1.93
CA PRO A 127 18.30 -4.47 -3.35
C PRO A 127 19.35 -5.03 -4.32
N ASP A 128 20.58 -5.28 -3.85
CA ASP A 128 21.65 -5.93 -4.62
C ASP A 128 21.53 -7.47 -4.62
N GLY A 129 20.49 -8.03 -4.01
CA GLY A 129 20.23 -9.47 -3.93
C GLY A 129 20.90 -10.17 -2.73
N SER A 130 21.82 -9.51 -2.03
CA SER A 130 22.35 -10.01 -0.75
C SER A 130 21.25 -10.03 0.33
N LYS A 131 21.48 -10.71 1.46
CA LYS A 131 20.47 -10.84 2.51
C LYS A 131 21.06 -10.98 3.91
N GLU A 132 20.30 -10.53 4.90
CA GLU A 132 20.53 -10.79 6.32
C GLU A 132 19.38 -11.59 6.93
N THR A 133 19.72 -12.68 7.61
CA THR A 133 18.72 -13.51 8.31
C THR A 133 18.44 -12.94 9.70
N VAL A 134 17.20 -12.52 9.95
CA VAL A 134 16.72 -11.96 11.21
C VAL A 134 15.98 -13.03 12.01
N ARG A 135 16.46 -13.33 13.22
CA ARG A 135 15.70 -14.16 14.18
C ARG A 135 14.64 -13.30 14.87
N CYS A 136 13.39 -13.75 14.82
CA CYS A 136 12.25 -13.02 15.36
C CYS A 136 11.16 -13.97 15.89
N ASN A 137 10.09 -13.38 16.42
CA ASN A 137 8.87 -14.07 16.81
C ASN A 137 7.80 -13.78 15.73
N VAL A 138 6.92 -14.74 15.47
CA VAL A 138 5.75 -14.57 14.59
C VAL A 138 4.81 -13.45 15.03
N GLU A 139 4.83 -13.09 16.31
CA GLU A 139 4.08 -11.97 16.92
C GLU A 139 4.84 -10.63 16.86
N HIS A 140 6.06 -10.57 16.32
CA HIS A 140 6.73 -9.29 16.17
C HIS A 140 6.13 -8.48 15.01
N PRO A 141 5.78 -7.20 15.24
CA PRO A 141 5.35 -6.31 14.18
C PRO A 141 6.52 -5.96 13.25
N THR A 142 6.19 -5.47 12.06
CA THR A 142 7.16 -5.08 11.02
C THR A 142 8.31 -4.20 11.54
N GLY A 143 8.03 -3.17 12.32
CA GLY A 143 9.02 -2.24 12.87
C GLY A 143 10.02 -2.90 13.81
N ILE A 144 9.63 -3.94 14.54
CA ILE A 144 10.55 -4.71 15.38
C ILE A 144 11.49 -5.56 14.54
N VAL A 145 10.99 -6.18 13.46
CA VAL A 145 11.84 -6.93 12.51
C VAL A 145 12.81 -5.97 11.81
N LEU A 146 12.34 -4.81 11.36
CA LEU A 146 13.18 -3.78 10.74
C LEU A 146 14.25 -3.28 11.70
N LYS A 147 13.93 -3.01 12.97
CA LYS A 147 14.90 -2.60 13.99
C LYS A 147 15.97 -3.67 14.24
N ARG A 148 15.59 -4.95 14.25
CA ARG A 148 16.56 -6.06 14.40
C ARG A 148 17.47 -6.19 13.17
N PHE A 149 16.93 -5.96 11.97
CA PHE A 149 17.72 -5.89 10.74
C PHE A 149 18.69 -4.68 10.78
N ALA A 150 18.19 -3.50 11.13
CA ALA A 150 18.97 -2.26 11.25
C ALA A 150 20.18 -2.43 12.17
N ASN A 151 19.98 -3.05 13.35
CA ASN A 151 21.05 -3.34 14.29
C ASN A 151 22.15 -4.26 13.70
N LYS A 152 21.80 -5.18 12.80
CA LYS A 152 22.77 -6.11 12.18
C LYS A 152 23.66 -5.40 11.17
N ILE A 153 23.11 -4.43 10.43
CA ILE A 153 23.82 -3.70 9.38
C ILE A 153 24.46 -2.40 9.89
N GLY A 154 24.28 -2.06 11.17
CA GLY A 154 24.81 -0.82 11.75
C GLY A 154 24.10 0.44 11.28
N LEU A 155 22.79 0.37 11.04
CA LEU A 155 21.95 1.52 10.73
C LEU A 155 21.54 2.24 12.03
N ASP A 156 21.72 3.54 12.10
CA ASP A 156 21.41 4.34 13.29
C ASP A 156 19.89 4.43 13.50
N VAL A 157 19.50 4.47 14.78
CA VAL A 157 18.08 4.44 15.18
C VAL A 157 17.27 5.60 14.57
N GLU A 158 17.91 6.76 14.40
CA GLU A 158 17.30 7.97 13.82
C GLU A 158 16.94 7.79 12.34
N ASN A 159 17.64 6.92 11.62
CA ASN A 159 17.43 6.69 10.20
C ASN A 159 16.53 5.49 9.89
N ILE A 160 16.14 4.69 10.89
CA ILE A 160 15.33 3.47 10.68
C ILE A 160 14.02 3.78 9.95
N GLU A 161 13.35 4.88 10.29
CA GLU A 161 12.07 5.28 9.68
C GLU A 161 12.20 5.74 8.22
N LYS A 162 13.43 6.01 7.75
CA LYS A 162 13.73 6.34 6.36
C LYS A 162 13.86 5.09 5.48
N PHE A 163 13.61 3.90 6.05
CA PHE A 163 13.57 2.62 5.34
C PHE A 163 12.28 1.86 5.66
N GLY A 164 11.87 0.98 4.75
CA GLY A 164 10.69 0.13 4.91
C GLY A 164 10.96 -1.31 4.51
N LEU A 165 10.21 -2.24 5.10
CA LEU A 165 10.17 -3.63 4.66
C LEU A 165 9.03 -3.82 3.65
N PHE A 166 9.40 -4.32 2.48
CA PHE A 166 8.50 -4.58 1.38
C PHE A 166 8.39 -6.09 1.16
N VAL A 167 7.21 -6.54 0.75
CA VAL A 167 7.09 -7.78 0.02
C VAL A 167 7.39 -7.48 -1.44
N ALA A 168 8.30 -8.25 -2.04
CA ALA A 168 8.68 -8.13 -3.44
C ALA A 168 8.80 -9.51 -4.10
N HIS A 169 8.74 -9.55 -5.43
CA HIS A 169 9.08 -10.71 -6.23
C HIS A 169 9.83 -10.28 -7.49
N SER A 170 10.54 -11.22 -8.13
CA SER A 170 11.21 -10.96 -9.40
C SER A 170 10.18 -10.59 -10.49
N ARG A 171 10.48 -9.60 -11.32
CA ARG A 171 9.67 -9.31 -12.51
C ARG A 171 9.79 -10.47 -13.49
N GLN A 172 8.66 -11.07 -13.87
CA GLN A 172 8.67 -12.04 -14.95
C GLN A 172 9.03 -11.33 -16.25
N THR A 173 10.26 -11.50 -16.73
CA THR A 173 10.53 -11.10 -18.12
C THR A 173 9.76 -12.01 -19.04
N SER A 174 8.79 -11.45 -19.76
CA SER A 174 8.24 -12.11 -20.94
C SER A 174 9.42 -12.41 -21.88
N GLN A 175 9.50 -13.63 -22.40
CA GLN A 175 10.56 -14.03 -23.34
C GLN A 175 10.53 -13.26 -24.68
N ASN A 176 9.63 -12.27 -24.83
CA ASN A 176 9.34 -11.60 -26.09
C ASN A 176 9.58 -10.08 -26.09
N GLU A 177 10.16 -9.47 -25.05
CA GLU A 177 10.52 -8.04 -25.10
C GLU A 177 11.93 -7.83 -25.70
N THR A 178 11.95 -7.81 -27.03
CA THR A 178 13.06 -7.25 -27.83
C THR A 178 12.82 -5.76 -28.08
N THR A 179 12.63 -4.92 -27.06
CA THR A 179 12.61 -3.46 -27.26
C THR A 179 13.20 -2.66 -26.09
N VAL A 180 14.40 -2.13 -26.34
CA VAL A 180 14.96 -0.85 -25.87
C VAL A 180 15.30 -0.70 -24.37
N THR A 181 16.26 -1.50 -23.88
CA THR A 181 17.65 -1.04 -23.68
C THR A 181 18.48 -2.23 -23.21
N SER A 182 19.07 -2.94 -24.18
CA SER A 182 20.04 -4.01 -23.95
C SER A 182 21.39 -3.42 -23.51
N VAL A 183 21.42 -2.83 -22.31
CA VAL A 183 22.53 -3.13 -21.41
C VAL A 183 22.28 -4.57 -20.98
N ARG A 184 23.25 -5.47 -21.16
CA ARG A 184 23.13 -6.86 -20.71
C ARG A 184 22.65 -6.81 -19.25
N ARG A 185 21.43 -7.29 -18.95
CA ARG A 185 21.03 -7.49 -17.56
C ARG A 185 22.10 -8.39 -16.94
N PRO A 186 22.91 -7.91 -15.98
CA PRO A 186 23.90 -8.78 -15.37
C PRO A 186 23.13 -9.93 -14.73
N ALA A 187 23.61 -11.16 -14.87
CA ALA A 187 23.00 -12.32 -14.22
C ALA A 187 22.96 -12.19 -12.68
N ASP A 188 23.67 -11.19 -12.16
CA ASP A 188 23.92 -10.94 -10.75
C ASP A 188 22.83 -10.10 -10.07
N TYR A 189 22.00 -9.35 -10.81
CA TYR A 189 20.95 -8.48 -10.24
C TYR A 189 19.54 -8.97 -10.59
N ASP A 190 18.76 -9.29 -9.55
CA ASP A 190 17.38 -9.72 -9.65
C ASP A 190 16.44 -8.49 -9.63
N ASP A 191 15.68 -8.28 -10.69
CA ASP A 191 14.74 -7.15 -10.81
C ASP A 191 13.53 -7.37 -9.88
N MET A 192 13.67 -6.91 -8.65
CA MET A 192 12.65 -7.02 -7.60
C MET A 192 11.57 -5.95 -7.74
N LEU A 193 10.37 -6.37 -8.09
CA LEU A 193 9.16 -5.56 -8.00
C LEU A 193 8.60 -5.59 -6.58
N CYS A 194 8.63 -4.45 -5.88
CA CYS A 194 7.95 -4.26 -4.61
C CYS A 194 6.43 -4.22 -4.84
N VAL A 195 5.67 -5.11 -4.20
CA VAL A 195 4.20 -5.18 -4.36
C VAL A 195 3.42 -4.71 -3.14
N ARG A 196 4.04 -4.69 -1.96
CA ARG A 196 3.40 -4.25 -0.72
C ARG A 196 4.42 -3.72 0.28
N LEU A 197 4.16 -2.55 0.85
CA LEU A 197 4.88 -2.04 2.02
C LEU A 197 4.21 -2.60 3.29
N LEU A 198 4.97 -3.34 4.10
CA LEU A 198 4.49 -3.92 5.35
C LEU A 198 4.39 -2.88 6.47
N ARG A 199 3.43 -3.07 7.37
CA ARG A 199 3.14 -2.14 8.49
C ARG A 199 3.10 -2.86 9.83
N ASP A 200 3.05 -2.10 10.93
CA ASP A 200 3.13 -2.65 12.29
C ASP A 200 1.89 -3.44 12.74
N PHE A 201 0.81 -3.39 11.96
CA PHE A 201 -0.34 -4.29 12.12
C PHE A 201 -0.14 -5.67 11.46
N GLU A 202 1.03 -5.92 10.85
CA GLU A 202 1.37 -7.15 10.15
C GLU A 202 2.63 -7.79 10.76
N SER A 203 2.65 -9.13 10.78
CA SER A 203 3.84 -9.94 10.97
C SER A 203 4.51 -10.17 9.63
N PRO A 204 5.78 -9.76 9.41
CA PRO A 204 6.47 -10.00 8.15
C PRO A 204 6.58 -11.49 7.81
N TYR A 205 6.77 -12.36 8.82
CA TYR A 205 6.84 -13.81 8.60
C TYR A 205 5.52 -14.34 8.06
N ILE A 206 4.42 -14.10 8.78
CA ILE A 206 3.11 -14.67 8.41
C ILE A 206 2.64 -14.08 7.07
N SER A 207 2.85 -12.78 6.88
CA SER A 207 2.50 -12.08 5.63
C SER A 207 3.21 -12.68 4.42
N LEU A 208 4.48 -13.08 4.57
CA LEU A 208 5.25 -13.75 3.53
C LEU A 208 4.72 -15.18 3.28
N GLN A 209 4.49 -15.95 4.35
CA GLN A 209 4.04 -17.34 4.24
C GLN A 209 2.67 -17.44 3.56
N LEU A 210 1.70 -16.63 4.00
CA LEU A 210 0.34 -16.62 3.42
C LEU A 210 0.34 -16.25 1.93
N LEU A 211 1.21 -15.34 1.51
CA LEU A 211 1.33 -14.99 0.10
C LEU A 211 1.95 -16.13 -0.70
N ASN A 212 3.07 -16.68 -0.23
CA ASN A 212 3.79 -17.75 -0.93
C ASN A 212 2.98 -19.05 -1.03
N GLN A 213 2.16 -19.37 -0.02
CA GLN A 213 1.22 -20.50 -0.09
C GLN A 213 0.27 -20.41 -1.30
N LYS A 214 -0.16 -19.19 -1.67
CA LYS A 214 -1.06 -18.96 -2.81
C LYS A 214 -0.31 -18.79 -4.13
N SER A 215 0.82 -18.09 -4.11
CA SER A 215 1.53 -17.67 -5.33
C SER A 215 2.53 -18.72 -5.85
N ALA A 216 2.98 -19.65 -5.02
CA ALA A 216 3.94 -20.67 -5.42
C ALA A 216 3.41 -21.59 -6.54
N ALA A 217 2.10 -21.87 -6.55
CA ALA A 217 1.46 -22.62 -7.63
C ALA A 217 1.55 -21.93 -9.00
N LEU A 218 1.77 -20.61 -9.01
CA LEU A 218 1.97 -19.80 -10.20
C LEU A 218 3.46 -19.55 -10.50
N GLY A 219 4.36 -20.19 -9.76
CA GLY A 219 5.81 -19.98 -9.88
C GLY A 219 6.30 -18.63 -9.35
N ILE A 220 5.47 -17.90 -8.59
CA ILE A 220 5.82 -16.60 -8.02
C ILE A 220 6.21 -16.79 -6.56
N PHE A 221 7.47 -16.47 -6.25
CA PHE A 221 8.02 -16.54 -4.91
C PHE A 221 8.37 -15.14 -4.41
N HIS A 222 7.64 -14.71 -3.39
CA HIS A 222 7.88 -13.44 -2.73
C HIS A 222 9.03 -13.54 -1.72
N ARG A 223 9.66 -12.40 -1.48
CA ARG A 223 10.74 -12.17 -0.50
C ARG A 223 10.44 -10.89 0.29
N ILE A 224 11.04 -10.78 1.46
CA ILE A 224 11.07 -9.50 2.20
C ILE A 224 12.30 -8.72 1.75
N VAL A 225 12.11 -7.50 1.25
CA VAL A 225 13.17 -6.62 0.76
C VAL A 225 13.15 -5.31 1.55
N VAL A 226 14.32 -4.80 1.93
CA VAL A 226 14.44 -3.45 2.47
C VAL A 226 14.60 -2.45 1.34
N ARG A 227 13.84 -1.35 1.37
CA ARG A 227 13.99 -0.22 0.42
C ARG A 227 13.95 1.10 1.18
N LYS A 228 14.58 2.13 0.60
CA LYS A 228 14.48 3.49 1.14
C LYS A 228 13.06 4.05 1.02
N LEU A 229 12.70 4.89 1.98
CA LEU A 229 11.51 5.75 2.02
C LEU A 229 11.92 7.23 2.08
N ALA A 230 13.05 7.55 1.44
CA ALA A 230 13.57 8.89 1.24
C ALA A 230 13.51 9.25 -0.26
N TRP A 231 12.91 10.40 -0.56
CA TRP A 231 12.45 10.75 -1.90
C TRP A 231 13.21 11.92 -2.50
N ASP A 232 13.68 12.86 -1.68
CA ASP A 232 14.57 13.94 -2.11
C ASP A 232 16.05 13.57 -1.87
N PRO A 233 16.93 13.70 -2.87
CA PRO A 233 18.36 13.48 -2.70
C PRO A 233 19.00 14.29 -1.55
N LYS A 234 18.44 15.44 -1.17
CA LYS A 234 18.91 16.21 0.00
C LYS A 234 18.69 15.47 1.31
N VAL A 235 17.51 14.85 1.47
CA VAL A 235 17.17 14.04 2.64
C VAL A 235 18.07 12.82 2.69
N GLU A 236 18.29 12.19 1.54
CA GLU A 236 19.26 11.09 1.42
C GLU A 236 20.68 11.53 1.77
N GLY A 237 21.10 12.71 1.32
CA GLY A 237 22.39 13.32 1.59
C GLY A 237 22.70 13.44 3.09
N ALA A 238 21.69 13.73 3.91
CA ALA A 238 21.83 13.83 5.37
C ALA A 238 22.15 12.47 6.04
N MET A 239 21.81 11.36 5.41
CA MET A 239 22.06 10.01 5.93
C MET A 239 23.40 9.41 5.50
N LEU A 240 24.16 10.07 4.62
CA LEU A 240 25.38 9.49 4.04
C LEU A 240 26.55 9.34 5.04
N THR A 241 26.41 9.89 6.25
CA THR A 241 27.36 9.68 7.36
C THR A 241 27.06 8.44 8.20
N ASP A 242 25.85 7.89 8.09
CA ASP A 242 25.44 6.64 8.75
C ASP A 242 25.96 5.45 7.91
N PRO A 243 26.80 4.56 8.48
CA PRO A 243 27.37 3.42 7.75
C PRO A 243 26.32 2.44 7.21
N GLY A 244 25.27 2.16 7.98
CA GLY A 244 24.19 1.26 7.59
C GLY A 244 23.33 1.88 6.48
N ALA A 245 22.99 3.16 6.61
CA ALA A 245 22.25 3.88 5.58
C ALA A 245 23.06 3.97 4.28
N LEU A 246 24.34 4.29 4.37
CA LEU A 246 25.25 4.36 3.23
C LEU A 246 25.30 3.01 2.48
N THR A 247 25.38 1.90 3.22
CA THR A 247 25.34 0.54 2.66
C THR A 247 24.04 0.26 1.91
N LEU A 248 22.89 0.54 2.54
CA LEU A 248 21.57 0.29 1.93
C LEU A 248 21.33 1.15 0.69
N LEU A 249 21.66 2.43 0.76
CA LEU A 249 21.50 3.38 -0.35
C LEU A 249 22.40 3.01 -1.51
N PHE A 250 23.65 2.63 -1.24
CA PHE A 250 24.60 2.20 -2.26
C PHE A 250 24.11 0.92 -2.95
N ALA A 251 23.71 -0.11 -2.19
CA ALA A 251 23.17 -1.35 -2.74
C ALA A 251 21.95 -1.10 -3.65
N GLN A 252 21.05 -0.20 -3.23
CA GLN A 252 19.91 0.20 -4.06
C GLN A 252 20.33 0.94 -5.33
N ALA A 253 21.21 1.92 -5.22
CA ALA A 253 21.65 2.73 -6.35
C ALA A 253 22.40 1.90 -7.40
N VAL A 254 23.26 0.97 -6.97
CA VAL A 254 23.97 0.05 -7.88
C VAL A 254 22.99 -0.85 -8.62
N SER A 255 22.07 -1.49 -7.89
CA SER A 255 21.03 -2.34 -8.49
C SER A 255 20.17 -1.57 -9.49
N ASP A 256 19.68 -0.39 -9.12
CA ASP A 256 18.86 0.45 -9.99
C ASP A 256 19.63 0.97 -11.23
N PHE A 257 20.95 1.16 -11.14
CA PHE A 257 21.79 1.53 -12.28
C PHE A 257 21.94 0.37 -13.27
N HIS A 258 22.30 -0.82 -12.78
CA HIS A 258 22.50 -2.01 -13.61
C HIS A 258 21.20 -2.52 -14.24
N LEU A 259 20.08 -2.37 -13.55
CA LEU A 259 18.74 -2.69 -14.07
C LEU A 259 18.21 -1.60 -15.04
N GLY A 260 18.90 -0.47 -15.16
CA GLY A 260 18.50 0.63 -16.04
C GLY A 260 17.28 1.42 -15.53
N HIS A 261 16.95 1.30 -14.24
CA HIS A 261 15.89 2.08 -13.59
C HIS A 261 16.21 3.58 -13.59
N PHE A 262 17.50 3.93 -13.61
CA PHE A 262 17.96 5.26 -13.98
C PHE A 262 19.16 5.19 -14.93
N LYS A 263 19.43 6.31 -15.61
CA LYS A 263 20.55 6.44 -16.54
C LYS A 263 21.40 7.63 -16.15
N ALA A 264 22.71 7.50 -16.35
CA ALA A 264 23.62 8.63 -16.30
C ALA A 264 23.32 9.60 -17.46
N LEU A 265 23.61 10.89 -17.26
CA LEU A 265 23.43 11.92 -18.29
C LEU A 265 24.29 11.68 -19.54
N ASP A 266 25.47 11.12 -19.35
CA ASP A 266 26.46 10.88 -20.40
C ASP A 266 27.30 9.62 -20.09
N SER A 267 28.03 9.14 -21.10
CA SER A 267 28.86 7.93 -20.97
C SER A 267 30.03 8.10 -19.99
N SER A 268 30.61 9.30 -19.87
CA SER A 268 31.70 9.55 -18.93
C SER A 268 31.23 9.40 -17.48
N THR A 269 30.02 9.87 -17.18
CA THR A 269 29.40 9.69 -15.86
C THR A 269 29.09 8.21 -15.60
N SER A 270 28.64 7.48 -16.61
CA SER A 270 28.45 6.02 -16.53
C SER A 270 29.76 5.29 -16.18
N ASP A 271 30.86 5.61 -16.87
CA ASP A 271 32.17 5.02 -16.61
C ASP A 271 32.68 5.34 -15.19
N GLN A 272 32.45 6.57 -14.72
CA GLN A 272 32.78 6.97 -13.36
C GLN A 272 31.98 6.20 -12.30
N LEU A 273 30.69 5.97 -12.51
CA LEU A 273 29.88 5.16 -11.60
C LEU A 273 30.44 3.73 -11.49
N LEU A 274 30.78 3.10 -12.62
CA LEU A 274 31.38 1.77 -12.65
C LEU A 274 32.73 1.73 -11.90
N GLN A 275 33.59 2.73 -12.11
CA GLN A 275 34.87 2.83 -11.40
C GLN A 275 34.68 3.02 -9.87
N LEU A 276 33.70 3.83 -9.47
CA LEU A 276 33.38 4.06 -8.05
C LEU A 276 32.79 2.82 -7.38
N GLU A 277 32.01 2.02 -8.12
CA GLU A 277 31.52 0.71 -7.69
C GLU A 277 32.68 -0.27 -7.48
N GLU A 278 33.58 -0.44 -8.46
CA GLU A 278 34.74 -1.33 -8.39
C GLU A 278 35.67 -0.96 -7.22
N SER A 279 35.88 0.33 -6.99
CA SER A 279 36.70 0.84 -5.88
C SER A 279 35.97 0.88 -4.53
N LYS A 280 34.69 0.46 -4.48
CA LYS A 280 33.83 0.48 -3.28
C LYS A 280 33.75 1.86 -2.61
N ASN A 281 33.76 2.92 -3.40
CA ASN A 281 33.66 4.30 -2.91
C ASN A 281 32.18 4.74 -2.84
N TYR A 282 31.48 4.23 -1.83
CA TYR A 282 30.02 4.36 -1.71
C TYR A 282 29.56 5.82 -1.63
N LEU A 283 30.30 6.65 -0.89
CA LEU A 283 29.97 8.05 -0.68
C LEU A 283 30.04 8.86 -1.99
N LEU A 284 31.14 8.72 -2.74
CA LEU A 284 31.27 9.44 -4.01
C LEU A 284 30.32 8.88 -5.07
N TYR A 285 30.07 7.55 -5.07
CA TYR A 285 29.08 6.93 -5.94
C TYR A 285 27.70 7.57 -5.75
N LEU A 286 27.20 7.64 -4.51
CA LEU A 286 25.89 8.21 -4.21
C LEU A 286 25.82 9.72 -4.49
N ARG A 287 26.88 10.46 -4.19
CA ARG A 287 26.95 11.89 -4.55
C ARG A 287 26.88 12.11 -6.07
N LEU A 288 27.45 11.21 -6.86
CA LEU A 288 27.35 11.25 -8.31
C LEU A 288 25.93 10.87 -8.79
N CYS A 289 25.31 9.86 -8.16
CA CYS A 289 23.90 9.50 -8.40
C CYS A 289 22.94 10.67 -8.13
N HIS A 290 23.15 11.44 -7.06
CA HIS A 290 22.29 12.58 -6.70
C HIS A 290 22.25 13.68 -7.77
N GLN A 291 23.28 13.76 -8.60
CA GLN A 291 23.37 14.70 -9.73
C GLN A 291 22.59 14.21 -10.96
N GLN A 292 22.15 12.94 -10.99
CA GLN A 292 21.43 12.36 -12.12
C GLN A 292 19.92 12.64 -12.01
N PRO A 293 19.27 13.24 -13.03
CA PRO A 293 17.85 13.61 -12.95
C PRO A 293 16.90 12.41 -12.82
N THR A 294 17.28 11.25 -13.36
CA THR A 294 16.47 10.03 -13.34
C THR A 294 16.73 9.16 -12.12
N TYR A 295 17.67 9.52 -11.23
CA TYR A 295 17.95 8.77 -10.00
C TYR A 295 16.87 9.01 -8.92
N GLY A 296 16.62 7.97 -8.10
CA GLY A 296 15.78 8.07 -6.90
C GLY A 296 14.30 7.83 -7.11
N TYR A 297 13.95 6.94 -8.05
CA TYR A 297 12.57 6.52 -8.30
C TYR A 297 12.38 5.03 -7.98
N GLU A 298 11.28 4.71 -7.34
CA GLU A 298 10.77 3.34 -7.25
C GLU A 298 9.94 3.06 -8.52
N ILE A 299 10.27 1.98 -9.23
CA ILE A 299 9.59 1.58 -10.46
C ILE A 299 8.43 0.65 -10.11
N LEU A 300 7.22 1.01 -10.54
CA LEU A 300 6.00 0.21 -10.37
C LEU A 300 5.72 -0.62 -11.63
N ASP A 301 4.71 -1.48 -11.56
CA ASP A 301 4.17 -2.15 -12.74
C ASP A 301 3.57 -1.13 -13.71
N PRO A 302 3.71 -1.37 -15.03
CA PRO A 302 2.97 -0.61 -16.03
C PRO A 302 1.48 -0.57 -15.72
N CYS A 303 0.85 0.55 -16.05
CA CYS A 303 -0.55 0.79 -15.77
C CYS A 303 -1.24 1.47 -16.95
N ILE A 304 -2.57 1.59 -16.86
CA ILE A 304 -3.35 2.33 -17.84
C ILE A 304 -3.82 3.64 -17.19
N SER A 305 -3.66 4.74 -17.91
CA SER A 305 -3.99 6.09 -17.48
C SER A 305 -5.06 6.72 -18.38
N ASP A 306 -5.84 7.66 -17.85
CA ASP A 306 -6.69 8.56 -18.63
C ASP A 306 -5.94 9.81 -19.15
N TYR A 307 -4.66 9.95 -18.78
CA TYR A 307 -3.76 11.02 -19.22
C TYR A 307 -2.66 10.49 -20.16
N PRO A 308 -2.33 11.21 -21.25
CA PRO A 308 -2.96 12.46 -21.71
C PRO A 308 -4.29 12.21 -22.43
N ARG A 309 -4.61 10.96 -22.71
CA ARG A 309 -5.87 10.51 -23.32
C ARG A 309 -6.36 9.24 -22.63
N PRO A 310 -7.66 8.91 -22.71
CA PRO A 310 -8.20 7.66 -22.20
C PRO A 310 -7.45 6.43 -22.73
N ASN A 311 -7.25 5.45 -21.85
CA ASN A 311 -6.59 4.18 -22.16
C ASN A 311 -5.12 4.31 -22.62
N THR A 312 -4.39 5.30 -22.08
CA THR A 312 -2.95 5.42 -22.32
C THR A 312 -2.20 4.37 -21.51
N GLU A 313 -1.53 3.43 -22.18
CA GLU A 313 -0.57 2.54 -21.53
C GLU A 313 0.67 3.32 -21.11
N CYS A 314 1.09 3.16 -19.86
CA CYS A 314 2.22 3.91 -19.33
C CYS A 314 3.04 3.12 -18.31
N GLY A 315 4.36 3.32 -18.35
CA GLY A 315 5.23 2.98 -17.23
C GLY A 315 4.95 3.93 -16.06
N LEU A 316 5.01 3.41 -14.84
CA LEU A 316 4.68 4.15 -13.62
C LEU A 316 5.87 4.14 -12.66
N LYS A 317 6.22 5.30 -12.11
CA LYS A 317 7.25 5.41 -11.08
C LYS A 317 6.96 6.54 -10.11
N ILE A 318 7.47 6.43 -8.89
CA ILE A 318 7.37 7.48 -7.87
C ILE A 318 8.73 7.75 -7.24
N GLY A 319 9.07 9.01 -7.10
CA GLY A 319 10.38 9.45 -6.64
C GLY A 319 10.55 10.93 -6.82
N ARG A 320 11.56 11.53 -6.18
CA ARG A 320 11.80 12.98 -6.28
C ARG A 320 10.54 13.81 -6.04
N ARG A 321 9.77 13.39 -5.03
CA ARG A 321 8.48 13.98 -4.63
C ARG A 321 7.48 14.12 -5.77
N SER A 322 7.50 13.20 -6.72
CA SER A 322 6.64 13.23 -7.91
C SER A 322 6.16 11.83 -8.28
N VAL A 323 4.92 11.75 -8.77
CA VAL A 323 4.44 10.58 -9.53
C VAL A 323 4.75 10.84 -10.99
N VAL A 324 5.35 9.88 -11.69
CA VAL A 324 5.72 10.01 -13.09
C VAL A 324 5.09 8.88 -13.88
N ILE A 325 4.42 9.24 -14.98
CA ILE A 325 3.98 8.28 -15.99
C ILE A 325 4.77 8.51 -17.27
N GLU A 326 5.16 7.41 -17.92
CA GLU A 326 5.90 7.41 -19.17
C GLU A 326 5.11 6.69 -20.24
N TYR A 327 4.86 7.33 -21.37
CA TYR A 327 4.03 6.80 -22.45
C TYR A 327 4.61 7.16 -23.82
N SER A 328 4.18 6.44 -24.85
CA SER A 328 4.53 6.77 -26.25
C SER A 328 3.56 7.82 -26.79
N ASP A 329 4.12 8.91 -27.32
CA ASP A 329 3.32 9.94 -27.97
C ASP A 329 3.27 9.71 -29.49
N GLU A 330 2.12 9.26 -29.97
CA GLU A 330 1.83 9.04 -31.39
C GLU A 330 2.04 10.30 -32.24
N THR A 331 1.85 11.50 -31.66
CA THR A 331 2.03 12.77 -32.37
C THR A 331 3.51 13.12 -32.59
N LEU A 332 4.40 12.49 -31.81
CA LEU A 332 5.85 12.68 -31.86
C LEU A 332 6.54 11.41 -32.35
N ASN A 333 6.00 10.75 -33.38
CA ASN A 333 6.57 9.51 -33.95
C ASN A 333 6.80 8.41 -32.90
N ASN A 334 5.86 8.23 -31.96
CA ASN A 334 5.96 7.28 -30.85
C ASN A 334 7.17 7.50 -29.92
N THR A 335 7.67 8.73 -29.84
CA THR A 335 8.70 9.10 -28.87
C THR A 335 8.16 8.89 -27.45
N ARG A 336 8.98 8.31 -26.58
CA ARG A 336 8.65 8.12 -25.17
C ARG A 336 8.72 9.47 -24.44
N VAL A 337 7.61 9.89 -23.84
CA VAL A 337 7.47 11.14 -23.11
C VAL A 337 7.14 10.85 -21.65
N SER A 338 7.57 11.73 -20.74
CA SER A 338 7.28 11.65 -19.31
C SER A 338 6.35 12.79 -18.88
N ALA A 339 5.25 12.46 -18.22
CA ALA A 339 4.45 13.42 -17.48
C ALA A 339 4.79 13.34 -15.98
N VAL A 340 5.15 14.47 -15.39
CA VAL A 340 5.66 14.57 -14.02
C VAL A 340 4.66 15.31 -13.13
N PHE A 341 4.05 14.59 -12.19
CA PHE A 341 3.08 15.11 -11.25
C PHE A 341 3.72 15.33 -9.88
N ARG A 342 4.18 16.56 -9.64
CA ARG A 342 4.74 16.97 -8.34
C ARG A 342 3.72 16.81 -7.21
N ALA A 343 4.13 16.18 -6.10
CA ALA A 343 3.26 15.92 -4.96
C ALA A 343 2.65 17.20 -4.35
N THR A 344 3.40 18.31 -4.35
CA THR A 344 2.92 19.62 -3.87
C THR A 344 1.76 20.22 -4.67
N ARG A 345 1.49 19.70 -5.88
CA ARG A 345 0.38 20.10 -6.74
C ARG A 345 -0.79 19.12 -6.72
N ILE A 346 -0.65 18.01 -6.00
CA ILE A 346 -1.73 17.05 -5.78
C ILE A 346 -2.56 17.57 -4.60
N ARG A 347 -3.82 17.93 -4.85
CA ARG A 347 -4.72 18.43 -3.79
C ARG A 347 -5.18 17.30 -2.88
N LEU A 348 -5.54 16.19 -3.47
CA LEU A 348 -5.97 14.98 -2.78
C LEU A 348 -5.86 13.78 -3.72
N TRP A 349 -5.88 12.58 -3.14
CA TRP A 349 -5.97 11.33 -3.88
C TRP A 349 -6.92 10.36 -3.18
N ARG A 350 -7.40 9.38 -3.92
CA ARG A 350 -8.27 8.31 -3.43
C ARG A 350 -7.98 7.00 -4.14
N ILE A 351 -8.30 5.92 -3.46
CA ILE A 351 -8.33 4.58 -4.05
C ILE A 351 -9.80 4.21 -4.22
N ALA A 352 -10.17 3.74 -5.40
CA ALA A 352 -11.50 3.22 -5.68
C ALA A 352 -11.40 1.79 -6.22
N GLN A 353 -12.45 0.99 -6.05
CA GLN A 353 -12.56 -0.31 -6.69
C GLN A 353 -13.25 -0.10 -8.04
N LYS A 354 -12.73 -0.68 -9.13
CA LYS A 354 -13.31 -0.50 -10.46
C LYS A 354 -14.70 -1.12 -10.57
N LYS A 355 -14.90 -2.29 -9.96
CA LYS A 355 -16.19 -2.95 -9.78
C LYS A 355 -16.31 -3.46 -8.34
N GLU A 356 -17.52 -3.44 -7.79
CA GLU A 356 -17.75 -3.98 -6.45
C GLU A 356 -17.35 -5.46 -6.40
N GLY A 357 -16.35 -5.79 -5.58
CA GLY A 357 -15.80 -7.14 -5.47
C GLY A 357 -14.63 -7.48 -6.43
N SER A 358 -14.19 -6.58 -7.32
CA SER A 358 -12.99 -6.83 -8.16
C SER A 358 -11.68 -6.50 -7.44
N SER A 359 -10.64 -7.31 -7.61
CA SER A 359 -9.29 -6.96 -7.12
C SER A 359 -8.63 -5.80 -7.87
N GLU A 360 -9.29 -5.27 -8.92
CA GLU A 360 -8.81 -4.11 -9.68
C GLU A 360 -9.11 -2.79 -8.93
N PHE A 361 -8.04 -2.11 -8.53
CA PHE A 361 -8.10 -0.80 -7.91
C PHE A 361 -7.76 0.31 -8.91
N LEU A 362 -8.37 1.46 -8.68
CA LEU A 362 -8.08 2.72 -9.34
C LEU A 362 -7.37 3.62 -8.34
N PHE A 363 -6.24 4.20 -8.73
CA PHE A 363 -5.61 5.29 -8.01
C PHE A 363 -5.98 6.59 -8.72
N GLN A 364 -6.69 7.47 -8.04
CA GLN A 364 -7.14 8.74 -8.60
C GLN A 364 -6.57 9.90 -7.80
N PHE A 365 -6.04 10.90 -8.47
CA PHE A 365 -5.55 12.11 -7.82
C PHE A 365 -5.99 13.35 -8.57
N GLU A 366 -6.25 14.40 -7.80
CA GLU A 366 -6.68 15.68 -8.33
C GLU A 366 -5.48 16.63 -8.39
N TYR A 367 -5.09 17.01 -9.60
CA TYR A 367 -3.86 17.72 -9.89
C TYR A 367 -4.12 19.15 -10.32
N LEU A 368 -3.43 20.11 -9.72
CA LEU A 368 -3.43 21.50 -10.17
C LEU A 368 -2.65 21.60 -11.50
N MET A 369 -3.35 21.69 -12.63
CA MET A 369 -2.77 21.76 -13.98
C MET A 369 -2.22 23.15 -14.31
N SER A 370 -3.00 24.18 -14.02
CA SER A 370 -2.64 25.60 -14.11
C SER A 370 -3.35 26.37 -13.02
N LYS A 371 -3.12 27.68 -12.91
CA LYS A 371 -3.73 28.50 -11.85
C LYS A 371 -5.25 28.29 -11.81
N ASP A 372 -5.75 27.86 -10.65
CA ASP A 372 -7.16 27.56 -10.38
C ASP A 372 -7.81 26.47 -11.26
N HIS A 373 -7.02 25.71 -12.02
CA HIS A 373 -7.50 24.61 -12.86
C HIS A 373 -7.03 23.26 -12.32
N PHE A 374 -7.97 22.47 -11.82
CA PHE A 374 -7.73 21.12 -11.30
C PHE A 374 -8.33 20.07 -12.23
N GLU A 375 -7.56 19.02 -12.50
CA GLU A 375 -8.03 17.85 -13.25
C GLU A 375 -7.84 16.58 -12.43
N TRP A 376 -8.77 15.64 -12.59
CA TRP A 376 -8.63 14.30 -12.05
C TRP A 376 -7.87 13.42 -13.03
N ILE A 377 -6.86 12.74 -12.52
CA ILE A 377 -6.09 11.75 -13.26
C ILE A 377 -6.32 10.39 -12.61
N THR A 378 -6.66 9.40 -13.43
CA THR A 378 -7.00 8.04 -13.02
C THR A 378 -5.98 7.05 -13.56
N LEU A 379 -5.35 6.32 -12.65
CA LEU A 379 -4.46 5.20 -12.94
C LEU A 379 -5.16 3.89 -12.59
N MET A 380 -5.32 3.01 -13.56
CA MET A 380 -5.75 1.63 -13.36
C MET A 380 -4.51 0.76 -13.13
N THR A 381 -4.26 0.43 -11.85
CA THR A 381 -3.05 -0.27 -11.41
C THR A 381 -3.36 -1.25 -10.29
N SER A 382 -2.73 -2.42 -10.33
CA SER A 382 -2.75 -3.41 -9.23
C SER A 382 -2.07 -2.88 -7.97
N GLN A 383 -1.23 -1.86 -8.09
CA GLN A 383 -0.40 -1.32 -7.01
C GLN A 383 -0.95 0.00 -6.42
N ALA A 384 -2.24 0.29 -6.58
CA ALA A 384 -2.86 1.54 -6.13
C ALA A 384 -2.66 1.80 -4.63
N VAL A 385 -2.72 0.74 -3.80
CA VAL A 385 -2.52 0.86 -2.35
C VAL A 385 -1.06 1.16 -2.02
N LEU A 386 -0.12 0.48 -2.67
CA LEU A 386 1.31 0.75 -2.52
C LEU A 386 1.62 2.19 -2.93
N LEU A 387 1.18 2.63 -4.12
CA LEU A 387 1.36 3.99 -4.60
C LEU A 387 0.80 5.03 -3.60
N SER A 388 -0.37 4.79 -3.02
CA SER A 388 -0.90 5.67 -1.97
C SER A 388 -0.04 5.72 -0.72
N LEU A 389 0.60 4.61 -0.32
CA LEU A 389 1.46 4.58 0.86
C LEU A 389 2.79 5.31 0.59
N LEU A 390 3.35 5.13 -0.60
CA LEU A 390 4.56 5.84 -1.03
C LEU A 390 4.30 7.35 -1.16
N LEU A 391 3.19 7.76 -1.77
CA LEU A 391 2.81 9.17 -1.85
C LEU A 391 2.54 9.78 -0.47
N GLN A 392 2.01 9.00 0.47
CA GLN A 392 1.86 9.43 1.85
C GLN A 392 3.23 9.64 2.53
N SER A 393 4.21 8.78 2.26
CA SER A 393 5.59 8.93 2.75
C SER A 393 6.26 10.18 2.16
N VAL A 394 6.09 10.45 0.86
CA VAL A 394 6.49 11.70 0.22
C VAL A 394 5.89 12.92 0.93
N GLY A 395 4.59 12.87 1.25
CA GLY A 395 3.90 13.94 1.97
C GLY A 395 4.46 14.17 3.38
N SER A 396 4.75 13.10 4.13
CA SER A 396 5.40 13.21 5.44
C SER A 396 6.77 13.90 5.35
N GLU A 397 7.60 13.51 4.38
CA GLU A 397 8.93 14.09 4.17
C GLU A 397 8.84 15.61 3.88
N ILE A 398 7.89 16.03 3.03
CA ILE A 398 7.66 17.45 2.73
C ILE A 398 7.24 18.21 4.01
N LEU A 399 6.35 17.64 4.82
CA LEU A 399 5.87 18.25 6.05
C LEU A 399 6.93 18.30 7.15
N GLU A 400 7.88 17.37 7.18
CA GLU A 400 9.04 17.40 8.07
C GLU A 400 9.96 18.58 7.70
N GLU A 401 10.33 18.71 6.42
CA GLU A 401 11.19 19.81 5.97
C GLU A 401 10.57 21.19 6.25
N HIS A 402 9.26 21.36 6.02
CA HIS A 402 8.57 22.61 6.34
C HIS A 402 8.63 22.95 7.84
N ARG A 403 8.51 21.96 8.73
CA ARG A 403 8.59 22.17 10.18
C ARG A 403 10.00 22.55 10.63
N GLU A 404 11.03 21.96 10.02
CA GLU A 404 12.43 22.32 10.29
C GLU A 404 12.73 23.76 9.86
N VAL A 405 12.20 24.20 8.72
CA VAL A 405 12.34 25.58 8.25
C VAL A 405 11.65 26.57 9.19
N GLU A 406 10.44 26.26 9.66
CA GLU A 406 9.72 27.10 10.63
C GLU A 406 10.47 27.19 11.98
N ALA A 407 10.94 26.05 12.51
CA ALA A 407 11.67 26.01 13.78
C ALA A 407 13.01 26.77 13.73
N ASN A 408 13.71 26.73 12.60
CA ASN A 408 14.96 27.47 12.39
C ASN A 408 14.73 28.95 12.03
N GLY A 409 13.55 29.30 11.52
CA GLY A 409 13.16 30.70 11.25
C GLY A 409 12.99 31.52 12.54
N ASP A 410 12.47 30.92 13.61
CA ASP A 410 12.27 31.58 14.90
C ASP A 410 13.57 31.89 15.65
N THR A 411 14.70 31.31 15.24
CA THR A 411 16.02 31.55 15.87
C THR A 411 16.80 32.71 15.25
N TYR A 412 16.42 33.17 14.06
CA TYR A 412 17.10 34.29 13.38
C TYR A 412 16.50 35.67 13.68
N ASP A 413 15.34 35.75 14.35
CA ASP A 413 14.68 37.04 14.64
C ASP A 413 14.97 37.59 16.06
N SER A 414 15.90 36.97 16.81
CA SER A 414 16.21 37.32 18.20
C SER A 414 17.61 37.95 18.43
N THR A 415 18.47 38.04 17.41
CA THR A 415 19.83 38.61 17.56
C THR A 415 20.06 39.95 16.86
N GLY A 416 18.99 40.69 16.56
CA GLY A 416 19.09 42.00 15.92
C GLY A 416 18.11 43.02 16.47
N LEU A 417 18.28 43.44 17.74
CA LEU A 417 17.92 44.78 18.26
C LEU A 417 18.26 44.87 19.76
N SER A 418 19.43 45.40 20.06
CA SER A 418 19.74 45.99 21.37
C SER A 418 20.18 47.44 21.14
N GLN A 419 19.30 48.40 21.45
CA GLN A 419 19.58 49.58 22.29
C GLN A 419 18.48 50.65 22.23
N MET A 420 18.34 51.34 23.37
CA MET A 420 17.55 52.55 23.72
C MET A 420 16.09 52.32 24.12
N GLU A 421 15.82 52.30 25.43
CA GLU A 421 15.23 53.41 26.25
C GLU A 421 13.69 53.39 26.16
N THR A 422 12.84 53.54 27.18
CA THR A 422 12.88 53.81 28.62
C THR A 422 11.46 53.53 29.16
N GLY A 423 11.33 53.04 30.39
CA GLY A 423 10.26 53.41 31.32
C GLY A 423 8.81 52.93 31.10
N TRP A 424 8.16 52.63 32.24
CA TRP A 424 6.72 52.45 32.51
C TRP A 424 6.20 51.00 32.56
N GLU A 425 6.14 50.50 33.80
CA GLU A 425 5.27 49.42 34.25
C GLU A 425 3.78 49.75 33.99
N ILE A 426 2.94 48.71 33.78
CA ILE A 426 1.72 48.43 34.57
C ILE A 426 0.97 47.19 34.01
N SER A 427 0.82 46.21 34.90
CA SER A 427 -0.32 45.30 35.16
C SER A 427 -0.99 44.44 34.08
N ARG A 428 -1.04 43.14 34.41
CA ARG A 428 -1.85 42.06 33.81
C ARG A 428 -3.36 42.26 34.03
N LYS A 429 -4.19 41.96 33.02
CA LYS A 429 -5.34 41.00 33.08
C LYS A 429 -6.01 40.81 31.70
N PRO A 430 -6.69 39.67 31.46
CA PRO A 430 -7.16 39.24 30.14
C PRO A 430 -8.63 39.59 29.88
N THR A 431 -8.99 39.87 28.62
CA THR A 431 -10.39 39.97 28.17
C THR A 431 -10.56 39.33 26.78
N ASN A 432 -11.48 38.37 26.70
CA ASN A 432 -12.05 37.80 25.47
C ASN A 432 -12.64 38.89 24.55
N PRO A 433 -12.82 38.58 23.25
CA PRO A 433 -13.98 39.09 22.54
C PRO A 433 -14.81 37.99 21.86
N SER A 434 -16.12 38.13 22.04
CA SER A 434 -17.18 37.38 21.37
C SER A 434 -17.58 38.06 20.06
N ILE A 435 -17.81 37.23 19.03
CA ILE A 435 -18.78 37.29 17.92
C ILE A 435 -19.51 38.62 17.65
N ARG A 436 -19.42 39.13 16.41
CA ARG A 436 -20.53 39.83 15.74
C ARG A 436 -20.63 39.47 14.24
N SER A 437 -21.80 38.93 13.89
CA SER A 437 -22.39 38.83 12.56
C SER A 437 -22.98 40.18 12.15
N CYS A 438 -22.94 40.52 10.86
CA CYS A 438 -23.69 41.63 10.28
C CYS A 438 -24.56 41.12 9.12
N THR A 439 -25.86 41.23 9.30
CA THR A 439 -26.90 41.16 8.27
C THR A 439 -27.32 42.57 7.86
N SER A 440 -27.68 42.75 6.59
CA SER A 440 -28.56 43.84 6.15
C SER A 440 -29.49 43.34 5.05
N ALA A 441 -30.80 43.49 5.29
CA ALA A 441 -31.89 43.47 4.31
C ALA A 441 -32.10 44.93 3.81
N ILE A 442 -32.83 45.29 2.75
CA ILE A 442 -34.25 45.05 2.39
C ILE A 442 -34.44 45.62 0.96
N SER A 443 -35.23 44.98 0.08
CA SER A 443 -36.49 45.56 -0.47
C SER A 443 -37.05 44.77 -1.67
N ASP A 444 -38.26 44.23 -1.48
CA ASP A 444 -39.17 43.66 -2.47
C ASP A 444 -39.95 44.74 -3.24
N VAL A 445 -40.32 44.46 -4.50
CA VAL A 445 -41.56 44.93 -5.14
C VAL A 445 -42.15 43.80 -6.00
N ASN A 446 -43.41 43.45 -5.72
CA ASN A 446 -44.28 42.52 -6.44
C ASN A 446 -44.92 43.13 -7.70
N GLY A 447 -45.30 42.28 -8.66
CA GLY A 447 -46.29 42.62 -9.70
C GLY A 447 -46.63 41.44 -10.62
N HIS A 448 -47.86 40.93 -10.48
CA HIS A 448 -48.62 40.02 -11.37
C HIS A 448 -48.74 40.55 -12.82
N SER A 449 -49.19 39.89 -13.89
CA SER A 449 -50.04 38.71 -14.18
C SER A 449 -49.98 38.40 -15.70
N ASP A 450 -50.61 37.27 -16.07
CA ASP A 450 -51.30 36.98 -17.35
C ASP A 450 -50.55 36.45 -18.58
N GLY A 451 -51.12 35.36 -19.13
CA GLY A 451 -51.52 35.36 -20.55
C GLY A 451 -50.85 34.35 -21.46
N SER A 452 -51.49 33.19 -21.59
CA SER A 452 -51.53 32.24 -22.71
C SER A 452 -51.08 32.72 -24.12
N ILE A 453 -50.56 31.80 -24.95
CA ILE A 453 -51.13 31.34 -26.25
C ILE A 453 -50.07 30.54 -27.06
N ASN A 454 -50.47 29.33 -27.50
CA ASN A 454 -50.25 28.63 -28.80
C ASN A 454 -48.87 28.71 -29.50
N SER A 455 -48.41 27.78 -30.33
CA SER A 455 -48.85 26.51 -30.97
C SER A 455 -47.69 26.25 -31.95
N SER A 456 -47.13 25.06 -32.12
CA SER A 456 -47.60 23.97 -32.97
C SER A 456 -46.56 23.63 -34.05
N ASN A 457 -46.59 22.34 -34.41
CA ASN A 457 -46.19 21.73 -35.69
C ASN A 457 -44.71 21.32 -35.80
N THR A 458 -44.33 20.12 -36.26
CA THR A 458 -45.00 18.92 -36.84
C THR A 458 -43.84 17.93 -37.06
N ALA A 459 -43.84 16.67 -36.59
CA ALA A 459 -44.52 15.47 -37.11
C ALA A 459 -44.16 15.06 -38.57
N SER A 460 -43.41 13.94 -38.71
CA SER A 460 -43.67 12.77 -39.59
C SER A 460 -42.43 11.83 -39.48
N GLU A 461 -42.42 10.70 -38.78
CA GLU A 461 -43.11 9.42 -39.04
C GLU A 461 -43.04 8.91 -40.49
N ARG A 462 -42.34 7.78 -40.66
CA ARG A 462 -42.88 6.60 -41.35
C ARG A 462 -42.11 5.33 -40.95
N ASP A 463 -42.89 4.37 -40.45
CA ASP A 463 -42.60 2.96 -40.24
C ASP A 463 -42.32 2.21 -41.56
N ASP A 464 -41.65 1.05 -41.46
CA ASP A 464 -42.21 -0.20 -42.00
C ASP A 464 -41.55 -1.45 -41.39
N GLN A 465 -42.38 -2.48 -41.26
CA GLN A 465 -42.33 -3.68 -40.41
C GLN A 465 -41.54 -4.90 -40.95
N GLU A 466 -41.20 -5.76 -39.99
CA GLU A 466 -41.21 -7.24 -39.98
C GLU A 466 -40.39 -8.09 -40.97
N ARG A 467 -39.58 -9.00 -40.40
CA ARG A 467 -39.72 -10.47 -40.59
C ARG A 467 -38.88 -11.28 -39.58
N GLU A 468 -39.57 -12.07 -38.77
CA GLU A 468 -39.05 -13.26 -38.07
C GLU A 468 -38.91 -14.45 -39.03
N ASN A 469 -37.84 -15.25 -38.87
CA ASN A 469 -37.93 -16.70 -38.53
C ASN A 469 -36.56 -17.42 -38.52
N ASN A 470 -36.14 -17.80 -37.31
CA ASN A 470 -35.83 -19.15 -36.81
C ASN A 470 -34.95 -20.17 -37.59
N LEU A 471 -33.97 -20.68 -36.81
CA LEU A 471 -33.54 -22.07 -36.59
C LEU A 471 -32.59 -22.78 -37.60
N LYS A 472 -31.38 -23.15 -37.15
CA LYS A 472 -31.06 -24.51 -36.67
C LYS A 472 -29.61 -24.72 -36.19
N GLU A 473 -29.55 -25.48 -35.10
CA GLU A 473 -28.51 -26.32 -34.49
C GLU A 473 -27.27 -26.70 -35.32
N ASN A 474 -26.13 -26.82 -34.60
CA ASN A 474 -25.35 -28.06 -34.66
C ASN A 474 -24.54 -28.30 -33.37
N LYS A 475 -24.95 -29.33 -32.63
CA LYS A 475 -24.14 -30.10 -31.68
C LYS A 475 -23.17 -30.98 -32.47
N ASN A 476 -21.96 -31.18 -31.95
CA ASN A 476 -21.21 -32.40 -32.24
C ASN A 476 -20.44 -32.85 -30.99
N THR A 477 -21.00 -33.87 -30.35
CA THR A 477 -20.36 -34.84 -29.46
C THR A 477 -19.53 -35.82 -30.26
N ARG A 478 -18.38 -36.25 -29.73
CA ARG A 478 -17.73 -37.51 -30.12
C ARG A 478 -17.23 -38.23 -28.88
N GLU A 479 -17.89 -39.35 -28.58
CA GLU A 479 -17.44 -40.40 -27.67
C GLU A 479 -16.57 -41.42 -28.44
N GLU A 480 -15.60 -42.03 -27.75
CA GLU A 480 -15.10 -43.42 -27.94
C GLU A 480 -14.29 -43.78 -26.67
N LYS A 481 -14.85 -44.60 -25.76
CA LYS A 481 -14.78 -46.08 -25.60
C LYS A 481 -13.53 -46.65 -24.87
N HIS A 482 -13.79 -47.13 -23.64
CA HIS A 482 -13.39 -48.41 -22.99
C HIS A 482 -11.95 -48.96 -22.96
N SER A 483 -11.36 -48.95 -21.73
CA SER A 483 -10.89 -50.09 -20.87
C SER A 483 -9.84 -51.12 -21.36
N PRO A 484 -9.14 -51.94 -20.50
CA PRO A 484 -8.83 -51.89 -19.04
C PRO A 484 -7.37 -52.29 -18.61
N GLN A 485 -7.09 -52.19 -17.30
CA GLN A 485 -6.18 -52.99 -16.43
C GLN A 485 -4.69 -53.19 -16.78
N LEU A 486 -3.81 -52.89 -15.80
CA LEU A 486 -2.92 -53.90 -15.18
C LEU A 486 -2.19 -53.37 -13.94
N SER A 487 -2.37 -54.09 -12.84
CA SER A 487 -1.58 -54.05 -11.61
C SER A 487 -0.16 -54.56 -11.86
N LEU A 488 0.85 -53.92 -11.28
CA LEU A 488 2.08 -54.62 -10.91
C LEU A 488 2.70 -53.99 -9.66
N ARG A 489 2.83 -54.86 -8.67
CA ARG A 489 3.46 -54.69 -7.37
C ARG A 489 4.94 -55.05 -7.57
N SER A 490 5.86 -54.19 -7.18
CA SER A 490 7.24 -54.60 -6.88
C SER A 490 7.77 -53.81 -5.69
N GLN A 491 8.03 -54.54 -4.61
CA GLN A 491 8.85 -54.11 -3.49
C GLN A 491 10.32 -54.06 -3.94
N VAL A 492 11.05 -52.99 -3.62
CA VAL A 492 12.47 -53.03 -3.25
C VAL A 492 12.72 -51.94 -2.21
N GLU A 493 13.51 -52.32 -1.21
CA GLU A 493 13.81 -51.66 0.06
C GLU A 493 14.74 -50.43 -0.07
N GLY A 494 14.53 -49.46 0.84
CA GLY A 494 15.58 -48.89 1.68
C GLY A 494 16.50 -47.79 1.11
N HIS A 495 16.08 -46.52 1.23
CA HIS A 495 16.99 -45.46 1.70
C HIS A 495 16.20 -44.24 2.23
N ASP A 496 16.56 -43.82 3.43
CA ASP A 496 16.09 -42.62 4.14
C ASP A 496 16.68 -41.36 3.44
N PRO A 497 15.89 -40.29 3.25
CA PRO A 497 16.24 -39.10 4.01
C PRO A 497 15.05 -38.27 4.52
N SER A 498 15.29 -37.75 5.71
CA SER A 498 14.72 -36.59 6.37
C SER A 498 14.01 -35.51 5.53
N CYS A 499 12.97 -34.96 6.18
CA CYS A 499 12.49 -33.58 6.09
C CYS A 499 11.60 -33.19 4.89
N ASP A 500 10.31 -33.56 4.97
CA ASP A 500 9.23 -32.85 4.27
C ASP A 500 8.08 -32.59 5.25
N ALA A 501 8.16 -31.46 5.96
CA ALA A 501 7.06 -30.93 6.75
C ALA A 501 6.20 -30.00 5.87
N PHE A 502 5.32 -30.60 5.07
CA PHE A 502 4.21 -29.86 4.46
C PHE A 502 3.28 -29.36 5.57
N THR A 503 3.20 -28.03 5.71
CA THR A 503 2.28 -27.38 6.65
C THR A 503 0.86 -27.51 6.10
N ILE A 504 0.12 -28.49 6.61
CA ILE A 504 -1.34 -28.55 6.45
C ILE A 504 -1.92 -27.44 7.34
N ILE A 505 -2.69 -26.54 6.74
CA ILE A 505 -3.50 -25.56 7.47
C ILE A 505 -4.48 -26.35 8.34
N SER A 506 -4.22 -26.37 9.65
CA SER A 506 -5.11 -26.99 10.63
C SER A 506 -6.39 -26.16 10.79
N ASN A 507 -7.55 -26.79 11.02
CA ASN A 507 -8.88 -26.15 11.10
C ASN A 507 -9.29 -25.69 12.51
N VAL A 508 -8.38 -25.68 13.49
CA VAL A 508 -8.64 -25.87 14.93
C VAL A 508 -7.97 -24.74 15.78
N LEU A 509 -8.72 -23.89 16.55
CA LEU A 509 -8.31 -22.58 17.22
C LEU A 509 -8.23 -22.61 18.79
N PRO A 510 -7.26 -21.99 19.50
CA PRO A 510 -7.07 -22.17 20.96
C PRO A 510 -8.14 -21.61 21.87
N SER A 511 -8.30 -22.26 23.03
CA SER A 511 -9.28 -21.97 24.08
C SER A 511 -8.81 -20.95 25.14
N ALA A 512 -7.57 -20.44 25.06
CA ALA A 512 -7.03 -19.46 26.02
C ALA A 512 -6.43 -18.21 25.33
N ASN A 513 -6.91 -17.02 25.75
CA ASN A 513 -6.48 -15.71 25.26
C ASN A 513 -5.22 -15.23 26.00
N GLU A 514 -4.03 -15.46 25.44
CA GLU A 514 -2.82 -14.71 25.85
C GLU A 514 -2.75 -13.32 25.18
N ALA A 515 -3.50 -13.08 24.09
CA ALA A 515 -3.51 -11.84 23.30
C ALA A 515 -4.02 -10.56 24.03
N PHE A 516 -4.32 -10.64 25.33
CA PHE A 516 -4.91 -9.53 26.09
C PHE A 516 -4.35 -9.33 27.50
N ASN A 517 -3.27 -10.04 27.88
CA ASN A 517 -2.54 -9.73 29.11
C ASN A 517 -1.53 -8.62 28.82
N ILE A 518 -1.95 -7.38 29.00
CA ILE A 518 -1.09 -6.19 28.93
C ILE A 518 -0.44 -6.04 30.30
N THR A 519 0.89 -6.01 30.36
CA THR A 519 1.62 -5.52 31.52
C THR A 519 2.04 -4.08 31.29
N ASP A 520 2.24 -3.31 32.36
CA ASP A 520 2.70 -1.91 32.26
C ASP A 520 4.08 -1.78 31.58
N ASP A 521 4.78 -2.90 31.39
CA ASP A 521 6.06 -2.99 30.65
C ASP A 521 5.89 -3.07 29.12
N ASP A 522 4.66 -3.18 28.59
CA ASP A 522 4.34 -3.28 27.15
C ASP A 522 3.84 -1.95 26.52
N LEU A 523 3.82 -0.85 27.29
CA LEU A 523 3.54 0.53 26.84
C LEU A 523 4.85 1.32 26.67
#